data_AF-A0A7Y4U887-F1
#
_entry.id   AF-A0A7Y4U887-F1
#
_cell.length_a   1.000
_cell.length_b   1.000
_cell.length_c   1.000
_cell.angle_alpha   90.00
_cell.angle_beta   90.00
_cell.angle_gamma   90.00
#
_symmetry.space_group_name_H-M   'P 1'
#
loop_
_entity.id
_entity.type
_entity.pdbx_description
1 polymer ?
#
loop_
_entity_poly.entity_id
_entity_poly.type
_entity_poly.pdbx_seq_one_letter_code
_entity_poly.pdbx_strand_id
1 'polypeptide(L)'
;MSSGAAGTIPQSALPGFPGASHLYHIGSTGFFLDHPQHIGLTIEQQVALNKAKKQALLAKSRADRAIGQAEQELWILTAADQPDAAKIQDKIGEIGKLKSDQRIAFIRAVGDASNLLTDDQRKSLTGFAPPASANSMVAPDAAMPAGGMKDM
;
A
#
# COMPACT_ATOMS: atom_id res chain seq x y z
N MET A 1 -15.64 41.30 18.29
CA MET A 1 -16.07 40.17 17.45
C MET A 1 -14.81 39.54 16.89
N SER A 2 -14.37 38.41 17.44
CA SER A 2 -13.13 37.74 17.01
C SER A 2 -13.52 36.66 15.99
N SER A 3 -13.20 36.86 14.72
CA SER A 3 -13.39 35.85 13.68
C SER A 3 -12.27 34.83 13.76
N GLY A 4 -12.65 33.56 13.93
CA GLY A 4 -11.76 32.43 14.04
C GLY A 4 -10.94 32.22 12.76
N ALA A 5 -9.64 32.07 12.92
CA ALA A 5 -8.79 31.50 11.90
C ALA A 5 -9.16 30.03 11.73
N ALA A 6 -9.79 29.68 10.61
CA ALA A 6 -9.88 28.31 10.14
C ALA A 6 -8.44 27.81 9.94
N GLY A 7 -7.97 26.95 10.84
CA GLY A 7 -6.68 26.31 10.71
C GLY A 7 -6.64 25.51 9.42
N THR A 8 -5.82 25.93 8.47
CA THR A 8 -5.43 25.14 7.30
C THR A 8 -4.90 23.81 7.83
N ILE A 9 -5.68 22.74 7.71
CA ILE A 9 -5.18 21.39 7.95
C ILE A 9 -4.09 21.17 6.90
N PRO A 10 -2.83 20.95 7.28
CA PRO A 10 -1.79 20.71 6.30
C PRO A 10 -2.22 19.49 5.48
N GLN A 11 -2.47 19.69 4.18
CA GLN A 11 -2.73 18.59 3.27
C GLN A 11 -1.53 17.64 3.34
N SER A 12 -1.76 16.41 3.76
CA SER A 12 -0.72 15.39 3.83
C SER A 12 -0.10 15.22 2.45
N ALA A 13 1.23 15.17 2.38
CA ALA A 13 1.95 14.84 1.15
C ALA A 13 1.77 13.36 0.73
N LEU A 14 1.03 12.58 1.53
CA LEU A 14 0.68 11.20 1.28
C LEU A 14 -0.81 11.09 0.93
N PRO A 15 -1.19 10.26 -0.07
CA PRO A 15 -2.59 10.00 -0.39
C PRO A 15 -3.45 9.63 0.83
N GLY A 16 -4.52 10.39 1.08
CA GLY A 16 -5.48 10.12 2.15
C GLY A 16 -6.74 9.45 1.61
N PHE A 17 -7.28 8.48 2.33
CA PHE A 17 -8.51 7.76 1.95
C PHE A 17 -9.51 7.76 3.12
N PRO A 18 -10.39 8.78 3.20
CA PRO A 18 -11.43 8.84 4.22
C PRO A 18 -12.29 7.57 4.23
N GLY A 19 -12.49 6.98 5.40
CA GLY A 19 -13.23 5.72 5.54
C GLY A 19 -12.45 4.45 5.19
N ALA A 20 -11.18 4.54 4.74
CA ALA A 20 -10.32 3.39 4.49
C ALA A 20 -9.07 3.42 5.41
N SER A 21 -9.33 3.43 6.72
CA SER A 21 -8.30 3.36 7.74
C SER A 21 -7.43 2.10 7.54
N HIS A 22 -6.12 2.21 7.71
CA HIS A 22 -5.13 1.13 7.57
C HIS A 22 -4.75 0.68 6.16
N LEU A 23 -5.20 1.34 5.09
CA LEU A 23 -4.86 0.95 3.71
C LEU A 23 -3.34 0.83 3.46
N TYR A 24 -2.55 1.71 4.07
CA TYR A 24 -1.07 1.65 4.03
C TYR A 24 -0.50 0.36 4.65
N HIS A 25 -1.11 -0.17 5.71
CA HIS A 25 -0.65 -1.40 6.35
C HIS A 25 -0.99 -2.61 5.49
N ILE A 26 -2.19 -2.63 4.92
CA ILE A 26 -2.65 -3.70 4.00
C ILE A 26 -1.74 -3.76 2.77
N GLY A 27 -1.44 -2.62 2.16
CA GLY A 27 -0.56 -2.57 0.99
C GLY A 27 0.92 -2.88 1.28
N SER A 28 1.35 -2.87 2.55
CA SER A 28 2.78 -2.96 2.91
C SER A 28 3.40 -4.33 2.66
N THR A 29 2.60 -5.40 2.67
CA THR A 29 3.07 -6.78 2.50
C THR A 29 3.22 -7.16 1.02
N GLY A 30 2.20 -6.83 0.23
CA GLY A 30 2.08 -7.31 -1.15
C GLY A 30 1.82 -6.24 -2.19
N PHE A 31 1.70 -4.96 -1.83
CA PHE A 31 1.14 -3.93 -2.72
C PHE A 31 -0.26 -4.36 -3.21
N PHE A 32 -1.09 -4.88 -2.29
CA PHE A 32 -2.46 -5.37 -2.53
C PHE A 32 -2.56 -6.63 -3.41
N LEU A 33 -1.46 -7.12 -3.99
CA LEU A 33 -1.42 -8.32 -4.83
C LEU A 33 -1.70 -9.62 -4.08
N ASP A 34 -1.60 -9.60 -2.76
CA ASP A 34 -1.90 -10.68 -1.82
C ASP A 34 -3.37 -10.73 -1.39
N HIS A 35 -4.20 -9.79 -1.88
CA HIS A 35 -5.64 -9.76 -1.62
C HIS A 35 -6.53 -10.01 -2.86
N PRO A 36 -6.14 -10.86 -3.85
CA PRO A 36 -6.87 -10.97 -5.11
C PRO A 36 -8.31 -11.45 -4.92
N GLN A 37 -8.59 -12.22 -3.86
CA GLN A 37 -9.92 -12.73 -3.53
C GLN A 37 -10.88 -11.65 -2.98
N HIS A 38 -10.36 -10.49 -2.59
CA HIS A 38 -11.16 -9.42 -1.97
C HIS A 38 -11.40 -8.22 -2.91
N ILE A 39 -10.51 -7.98 -3.88
CA ILE A 39 -10.56 -6.76 -4.71
C ILE A 39 -10.65 -6.99 -6.21
N GLY A 40 -10.66 -8.23 -6.71
CA GLY A 40 -10.92 -8.52 -8.14
C GLY A 40 -10.12 -7.61 -9.08
N LEU A 41 -8.78 -7.65 -8.98
CA LEU A 41 -7.90 -6.79 -9.77
C LEU A 41 -8.05 -7.04 -11.27
N THR A 42 -8.08 -5.97 -12.06
CA THR A 42 -7.92 -6.11 -13.52
C THR A 42 -6.49 -6.54 -13.86
N ILE A 43 -6.28 -7.10 -15.05
CA ILE A 43 -4.93 -7.45 -15.53
C ILE A 43 -4.01 -6.22 -15.54
N GLU A 44 -4.52 -5.07 -15.96
CA GLU A 44 -3.77 -3.81 -15.98
C GLU A 44 -3.36 -3.37 -14.58
N GLN A 45 -4.28 -3.42 -13.60
CA GLN A 45 -3.98 -3.12 -12.20
C GLN A 45 -2.93 -4.08 -11.65
N GLN A 46 -3.04 -5.37 -11.94
CA GLN A 46 -2.10 -6.37 -11.46
C GLN A 46 -0.70 -6.14 -12.03
N VAL A 47 -0.58 -5.77 -13.31
CA VAL A 47 0.71 -5.41 -13.93
C VAL A 47 1.29 -4.15 -13.28
N ALA A 48 0.47 -3.10 -13.10
CA ALA A 48 0.90 -1.84 -12.51
C ALA A 48 1.36 -2.00 -11.06
N LEU A 49 0.60 -2.73 -10.23
CA LEU A 49 0.93 -3.03 -8.84
C LEU A 49 2.21 -3.88 -8.74
N ASN A 50 2.39 -4.87 -9.62
CA ASN A 50 3.63 -5.65 -9.68
C ASN A 50 4.83 -4.78 -10.03
N LYS A 51 4.68 -3.83 -10.96
CA LYS A 51 5.73 -2.88 -11.31
C LYS A 51 6.09 -1.98 -10.12
N ALA A 52 5.08 -1.42 -9.44
CA ALA A 52 5.27 -0.61 -8.24
C ALA A 52 6.01 -1.38 -7.14
N LYS A 53 5.57 -2.61 -6.85
CA LYS A 53 6.24 -3.51 -5.88
C LYS A 53 7.70 -3.75 -6.24
N LYS A 54 7.99 -4.12 -7.49
CA LYS A 54 9.38 -4.37 -7.96
C LYS A 54 10.25 -3.12 -7.82
N GLN A 55 9.73 -1.95 -8.19
CA GLN A 55 10.45 -0.68 -8.04
C GLN A 55 10.73 -0.35 -6.57
N ALA A 56 9.75 -0.52 -5.69
CA ALA A 56 9.91 -0.30 -4.25
C ALA A 56 10.94 -1.24 -3.63
N LEU A 57 10.92 -2.53 -3.99
CA LEU A 57 11.90 -3.52 -3.51
C LEU A 57 13.30 -3.21 -4.02
N LEU A 58 13.45 -2.78 -5.27
CA LEU A 58 14.73 -2.38 -5.82
C LEU A 58 15.27 -1.12 -5.14
N ALA A 59 14.41 -0.12 -4.89
CA ALA A 59 14.77 1.07 -4.13
C ALA A 59 15.19 0.73 -2.69
N LYS A 60 14.42 -0.14 -2.01
CA LYS A 60 14.76 -0.64 -0.67
C LYS A 60 16.13 -1.31 -0.67
N SER A 61 16.40 -2.21 -1.62
CA SER A 61 17.68 -2.91 -1.75
C SER A 61 18.86 -1.97 -1.98
N ARG A 62 18.68 -0.90 -2.77
CA ARG A 62 19.72 0.14 -2.94
C ARG A 62 19.98 0.89 -1.64
N ALA A 63 18.92 1.27 -0.92
CA ALA A 63 19.04 1.93 0.37
C ALA A 63 19.69 1.02 1.42
N ASP A 64 19.34 -0.27 1.47
CA ASP A 64 19.96 -1.25 2.37
C ASP A 64 21.47 -1.34 2.14
N ARG A 65 21.92 -1.33 0.88
CA ARG A 65 23.37 -1.29 0.55
C ARG A 65 24.04 0.00 1.01
N ALA A 66 23.41 1.15 0.77
CA ALA A 66 23.95 2.44 1.20
C ALA A 66 24.06 2.52 2.73
N ILE A 67 23.05 2.04 3.45
CA ILE A 67 23.06 1.93 4.92
C ILE A 67 24.21 1.01 5.34
N GLY A 68 24.33 -0.19 4.75
CA GLY A 68 25.41 -1.13 5.07
C GLY A 68 26.80 -0.55 4.86
N GLN A 69 27.01 0.20 3.77
CA GLN A 69 28.26 0.91 3.52
C GLN A 69 28.54 1.97 4.59
N ALA A 70 27.55 2.80 4.94
CA ALA A 70 27.71 3.82 5.96
C ALA A 70 27.99 3.22 7.36
N GLU A 71 27.38 2.08 7.70
CA GLU A 71 27.67 1.35 8.93
C GLU A 71 29.10 0.79 8.94
N GLN A 72 29.61 0.31 7.80
CA GLN A 72 31.01 -0.12 7.67
C GLN A 72 31.99 1.06 7.82
N GLU A 73 31.67 2.21 7.25
CA GLU A 73 32.45 3.44 7.43
C GLU A 73 32.45 3.91 8.89
N LEU A 74 31.31 3.78 9.59
CA LEU A 74 31.23 4.03 11.03
C LEU A 74 32.17 3.10 11.81
N TRP A 75 32.21 1.81 11.48
CA TRP A 75 33.13 0.86 12.13
C TRP A 75 34.59 1.28 11.98
N ILE A 76 34.99 1.72 10.77
CA ILE A 76 36.34 2.23 10.51
C ILE A 76 36.64 3.45 11.39
N LEU A 77 35.72 4.42 11.49
CA LEU A 77 35.89 5.61 12.32
C LEU A 77 36.08 5.26 13.80
N THR A 78 35.32 4.28 14.30
CA THR A 78 35.40 3.85 15.70
C THR A 78 36.62 2.97 16.00
N ALA A 79 37.28 2.42 14.98
CA ALA A 79 38.46 1.58 15.12
C ALA A 79 39.78 2.37 15.10
N ALA A 80 39.73 3.69 14.92
CA ALA A 80 40.93 4.53 14.94
C ALA A 80 41.59 4.58 16.33
N ASP A 81 42.91 4.76 16.38
CA ASP A 81 43.68 4.88 17.64
C ASP A 81 43.17 6.03 18.53
N GLN A 82 42.70 7.12 17.90
CA GLN A 82 41.98 8.22 18.54
C GLN A 82 40.71 8.53 17.74
N PRO A 83 39.56 7.94 18.10
CA PRO A 83 38.30 8.16 17.39
C PRO A 83 37.84 9.62 17.47
N ASP A 84 37.48 10.18 16.32
CA ASP A 84 36.95 11.54 16.19
C ASP A 84 35.43 11.54 16.43
N ALA A 85 35.02 12.04 17.59
CA ALA A 85 33.63 12.05 18.02
C ALA A 85 32.70 12.83 17.07
N ALA A 86 33.19 13.91 16.43
CA ALA A 86 32.37 14.71 15.51
C ALA A 86 32.07 13.92 14.23
N LYS A 87 33.09 13.27 13.65
CA LYS A 87 32.91 12.41 12.46
C LYS A 87 32.01 11.22 12.72
N ILE A 88 32.12 10.63 13.90
CA ILE A 88 31.23 9.53 14.34
C ILE A 88 29.78 10.02 14.41
N GLN A 89 29.54 11.17 15.04
CA GLN A 89 28.20 11.74 15.14
C GLN A 89 27.61 12.06 13.77
N ASP A 90 28.40 12.66 12.87
CA ASP A 90 27.96 12.95 11.51
C ASP A 90 27.58 11.68 10.75
N LYS A 91 28.39 10.62 10.85
CA LYS A 91 28.11 9.33 10.21
C LYS A 91 26.86 8.66 10.78
N ILE A 92 26.64 8.72 12.09
CA ILE A 92 25.41 8.22 12.73
C ILE A 92 24.19 8.99 12.21
N GLY A 93 24.30 10.32 12.08
CA GLY A 93 23.25 11.18 11.52
C GLY A 93 22.91 10.79 10.07
N GLU A 94 23.92 10.55 9.24
CA GLU A 94 23.75 10.08 7.86
C GLU A 94 23.01 8.74 7.80
N ILE A 95 23.41 7.75 8.61
CA ILE A 95 22.74 6.45 8.71
C ILE A 95 21.27 6.63 9.11
N GLY A 96 21.00 7.48 10.11
CA GLY A 96 19.64 7.80 10.55
C GLY A 96 18.78 8.41 9.45
N LYS A 97 19.36 9.32 8.66
CA LYS A 97 18.70 9.91 7.48
C LYS A 97 18.40 8.87 6.42
N LEU A 98 19.37 8.03 6.04
CA LEU A 98 19.18 6.96 5.04
C LEU A 98 18.05 6.00 5.44
N LYS A 99 18.01 5.59 6.72
CA LYS A 99 16.93 4.73 7.26
C LYS A 99 15.57 5.42 7.20
N SER A 100 15.52 6.70 7.54
CA SER A 100 14.27 7.49 7.52
C SER A 100 13.76 7.69 6.09
N ASP A 101 14.64 8.08 5.17
CA ASP A 101 14.33 8.30 3.76
C ASP A 101 13.86 7.00 3.10
N GLN A 102 14.50 5.86 3.39
CA GLN A 102 14.07 4.55 2.93
C GLN A 102 12.63 4.24 3.37
N ARG A 103 12.29 4.47 4.65
CA ARG A 103 10.95 4.21 5.19
C ARG A 103 9.90 5.10 4.55
N ILE A 104 10.18 6.41 4.43
CA ILE A 104 9.26 7.35 3.80
C ILE A 104 9.05 7.00 2.33
N ALA A 105 10.11 6.65 1.60
CA ALA A 105 10.01 6.23 0.20
C ALA A 105 9.12 4.99 0.04
N PHE A 106 9.25 4.00 0.94
CA PHE A 106 8.38 2.82 0.94
C PHE A 106 6.92 3.17 1.22
N ILE A 107 6.66 4.00 2.24
CA ILE A 107 5.30 4.47 2.58
C ILE A 107 4.68 5.19 1.38
N ARG A 108 5.42 6.09 0.72
CA ARG A 108 4.97 6.77 -0.50
C ARG A 108 4.62 5.79 -1.59
N ALA A 109 5.49 4.81 -1.87
CA ALA A 109 5.24 3.81 -2.90
C ALA A 109 3.96 2.98 -2.63
N VAL A 110 3.68 2.63 -1.38
CA VAL A 110 2.43 1.95 -1.01
C VAL A 110 1.22 2.87 -1.20
N GLY A 111 1.33 4.14 -0.81
CA GLY A 111 0.29 5.15 -1.04
C GLY A 111 0.00 5.35 -2.52
N ASP A 112 1.03 5.50 -3.34
CA ASP A 112 0.88 5.64 -4.79
C ASP A 112 0.27 4.39 -5.42
N ALA A 113 0.65 3.19 -4.95
CA ALA A 113 0.04 1.94 -5.39
C ALA A 113 -1.45 1.86 -5.05
N SER A 114 -1.88 2.43 -3.93
CA SER A 114 -3.30 2.45 -3.56
C SER A 114 -4.17 3.33 -4.46
N ASN A 115 -3.57 4.29 -5.19
CA ASN A 115 -4.26 5.07 -6.23
C ASN A 115 -4.56 4.25 -7.49
N LEU A 116 -3.91 3.09 -7.68
CA LEU A 116 -4.20 2.18 -8.79
C LEU A 116 -5.48 1.38 -8.55
N LEU A 117 -5.97 1.34 -7.31
CA LEU A 117 -7.23 0.70 -6.94
C LEU A 117 -8.40 1.66 -7.19
N THR A 118 -9.59 1.11 -7.42
CA THR A 118 -10.83 1.90 -7.39
C THR A 118 -11.24 2.20 -5.95
N ASP A 119 -12.17 3.14 -5.75
CA ASP A 119 -12.74 3.42 -4.43
C ASP A 119 -13.37 2.18 -3.79
N ASP A 120 -14.08 1.37 -4.58
CA ASP A 120 -14.75 0.17 -4.09
C ASP A 120 -13.75 -0.92 -3.68
N GLN A 121 -12.66 -1.07 -4.44
CA GLN A 121 -11.57 -1.97 -4.07
C GLN A 121 -10.91 -1.53 -2.75
N ARG A 122 -10.67 -0.22 -2.55
CA ARG A 122 -10.13 0.31 -1.29
C ARG A 122 -11.06 0.08 -0.09
N LYS A 123 -12.37 0.26 -0.28
CA LYS A 123 -13.39 0.00 0.76
C LYS A 123 -13.49 -1.49 1.11
N SER A 124 -13.39 -2.38 0.11
CA SER A 124 -13.39 -3.84 0.33
C SER A 124 -12.23 -4.29 1.22
N LEU A 125 -11.04 -3.75 1.00
CA LEU A 125 -9.85 -4.08 1.81
C LEU A 125 -9.98 -3.68 3.28
N THR A 126 -10.76 -2.66 3.57
CA THR A 126 -10.85 -2.08 4.92
C THR A 126 -12.05 -2.60 5.70
N GLY A 127 -12.77 -3.60 5.16
CA GLY A 127 -13.93 -4.21 5.81
C GLY A 127 -15.17 -3.31 5.82
N PHE A 128 -15.15 -2.18 5.08
CA PHE A 128 -16.28 -1.27 4.94
C PHE A 128 -17.11 -1.54 3.68
N ALA A 129 -16.76 -2.55 2.89
CA ALA A 129 -17.67 -3.03 1.86
C ALA A 129 -18.92 -3.61 2.54
N PRO A 130 -20.14 -3.21 2.10
CA PRO A 130 -21.35 -3.88 2.54
C PRO A 130 -21.23 -5.38 2.21
N PRO A 131 -21.77 -6.29 3.06
CA PRO A 131 -21.83 -7.70 2.71
C PRO A 131 -22.50 -7.84 1.34
N ALA A 132 -21.88 -8.60 0.43
CA ALA A 132 -22.45 -8.84 -0.89
C ALA A 132 -23.87 -9.37 -0.69
N SER A 133 -24.87 -8.63 -1.18
CA SER A 133 -26.24 -9.11 -1.20
C SER A 133 -26.27 -10.43 -1.95
N ALA A 134 -26.42 -11.53 -1.20
CA ALA A 134 -26.70 -12.84 -1.75
C ALA A 134 -28.09 -12.78 -2.36
N ASN A 135 -28.22 -12.31 -3.60
CA ASN A 135 -29.42 -12.47 -4.41
C ASN A 135 -29.13 -12.19 -5.87
N SER A 136 -28.81 -13.25 -6.61
CA SER A 136 -29.34 -13.52 -7.95
C SER A 136 -28.91 -14.93 -8.36
N MET A 137 -29.38 -15.94 -7.63
CA MET A 137 -29.52 -17.27 -8.21
C MET A 137 -30.79 -17.22 -9.05
N VAL A 138 -30.66 -16.77 -10.30
CA VAL A 138 -31.73 -16.88 -11.29
C VAL A 138 -31.86 -18.37 -11.58
N ALA A 139 -32.90 -18.99 -11.04
CA ALA A 139 -33.28 -20.35 -11.40
C ALA A 139 -33.58 -20.40 -12.91
N PRO A 140 -33.13 -21.43 -13.65
CA PRO A 140 -33.51 -21.57 -15.04
C PRO A 140 -35.02 -21.83 -15.13
N ASP A 141 -35.68 -21.00 -15.93
CA ASP A 141 -37.07 -21.11 -16.37
C ASP A 141 -37.37 -22.54 -16.84
N ALA A 142 -38.17 -23.27 -16.05
CA ALA A 142 -38.73 -24.55 -16.45
C ALA A 142 -39.94 -24.28 -17.36
N ALA A 143 -39.68 -24.10 -18.65
CA ALA A 143 -40.72 -24.13 -19.67
C ALA A 143 -41.18 -25.58 -19.90
N MET A 144 -42.34 -25.94 -19.35
CA MET A 144 -43.11 -27.13 -19.73
C MET A 144 -44.54 -26.67 -20.09
N PRO A 145 -45.01 -26.87 -21.33
CA PRO A 145 -46.43 -26.67 -21.63
C PRO A 145 -47.24 -27.88 -21.18
N ALA A 146 -48.25 -27.62 -20.36
CA ALA A 146 -49.33 -28.54 -20.08
C ALA A 146 -50.23 -28.69 -21.32
N GLY A 147 -50.58 -29.93 -21.66
CA GLY A 147 -51.55 -30.24 -22.71
C GLY A 147 -52.00 -31.69 -22.60
N GLY A 148 -52.87 -31.96 -21.62
CA GLY A 148 -53.51 -33.26 -21.44
C GLY A 148 -54.63 -33.51 -22.45
N MET A 149 -54.63 -34.75 -22.96
CA MET A 149 -55.76 -35.63 -23.33
C MET A 149 -57.04 -35.04 -23.96
N LYS A 150 -57.44 -35.66 -25.09
CA LYS A 150 -58.77 -36.31 -25.24
C LYS A 150 -58.87 -37.16 -26.52
N ASP A 151 -59.17 -38.44 -26.30
CA ASP A 151 -60.13 -39.32 -27.00
C ASP A 151 -59.98 -39.69 -28.49
N MET A 152 -60.13 -41.02 -28.71
CA MET A 152 -60.48 -41.79 -29.93
C MET A 152 -59.37 -42.19 -30.90
#